data_AF-A0A182W0P4-F1
#
_entry.id   AF-A0A182W0P4-F1
#
_cell.length_a   1.000
_cell.length_b   1.000
_cell.length_c   1.000
_cell.angle_alpha   90.00
_cell.angle_beta   90.00
_cell.angle_gamma   90.00
#
_symmetry.space_group_name_H-M   'P 1'
#
loop_
_entity.id
_entity.type
_entity.pdbx_description
1 polymer ?
#
loop_
_entity_poly.entity_id
_entity_poly.type
_entity_poly.pdbx_seq_one_letter_code
_entity_poly.pdbx_strand_id
1 'polypeptide(L)'
;MKFCCVAFSTLIAVVFANPDPGCSISITTASGTGVKPGPYCSWDLIFEDNFNFLNFETWEHENTLSGGGNWEFQWYQNNRSNSYCENGIFYIRPTLLADDTGEAFLSSGTLNIHGGEPADQCTNPSQWGCERTGTTTNLINPIKSARVRTVNSFNFKYGTMEVRARIPTGDWLWPAVWLLPKRQVYGTWPASGEIDLLESRGNLDYRRSDGVHIGNEQFGSTLHFGPTPALNAWETTSAYKNTEPGQGWNTGFHNYQLTWTPEYIRFSVDNQVLRQIDAGTGFWNRGNFGITAPGTENPWIHGTRMAPFDQEFYIIMNLAVGGTNGYFPDVPPATNANRGKPWSNTSPTAARDFWNGRNNWLPTWRMTENRGKDSSLQIDHVRVWAL
;
A
#
# COMPACT_ATOMS: atom_id res chain seq x y z
N MET A 1 -2.18 71.39 -9.98
CA MET A 1 -2.43 70.19 -10.80
C MET A 1 -2.63 69.01 -9.86
N LYS A 2 -3.85 68.46 -9.78
CA LYS A 2 -4.14 67.21 -9.05
C LYS A 2 -3.96 66.06 -10.04
N PHE A 3 -3.03 65.15 -9.78
CA PHE A 3 -2.93 63.90 -10.51
C PHE A 3 -3.91 62.89 -9.91
N CYS A 4 -4.78 62.36 -10.74
CA CYS A 4 -5.79 61.37 -10.40
C CYS A 4 -5.18 59.97 -10.60
N CYS A 5 -5.08 59.18 -9.54
CA CYS A 5 -4.78 57.74 -9.64
C CYS A 5 -6.03 57.01 -10.11
N VAL A 6 -5.97 56.35 -11.26
CA VAL A 6 -6.98 55.39 -11.70
C VAL A 6 -6.46 53.99 -11.37
N ALA A 7 -7.07 53.34 -10.39
CA ALA A 7 -6.83 51.94 -10.07
C ALA A 7 -7.69 51.07 -11.01
N PHE A 8 -7.05 50.19 -11.79
CA PHE A 8 -7.75 49.13 -12.51
C PHE A 8 -7.95 47.95 -11.56
N SER A 9 -9.21 47.70 -11.17
CA SER A 9 -9.63 46.47 -10.51
C SER A 9 -10.10 45.49 -11.58
N THR A 10 -9.32 44.43 -11.81
CA THR A 10 -9.73 43.31 -12.65
C THR A 10 -10.54 42.33 -11.80
N LEU A 11 -11.87 42.42 -11.89
CA LEU A 11 -12.76 41.39 -11.35
C LEU A 11 -12.61 40.12 -12.23
N ILE A 12 -11.97 39.08 -11.70
CA ILE A 12 -12.04 37.74 -12.27
C ILE A 12 -13.40 37.16 -11.86
N ALA A 13 -14.37 37.19 -12.78
CA ALA A 13 -15.62 36.47 -12.61
C ALA A 13 -15.33 34.97 -12.78
N VAL A 14 -15.30 34.24 -11.66
CA VAL A 14 -15.34 32.77 -11.68
C VAL A 14 -16.75 32.37 -12.09
N VAL A 15 -16.90 31.96 -13.35
CA VAL A 15 -18.14 31.37 -13.85
C VAL A 15 -18.24 29.97 -13.27
N PHE A 16 -19.02 29.82 -12.20
CA PHE A 16 -19.48 28.49 -11.78
C PHE A 16 -20.44 28.00 -12.87
N ALA A 17 -20.03 26.97 -13.60
CA ALA A 17 -20.94 26.23 -14.47
C ALA A 17 -22.09 25.74 -13.59
N ASN A 18 -23.33 26.07 -13.95
CA ASN A 18 -24.49 25.52 -13.26
C ASN A 18 -24.43 24.00 -13.39
N PRO A 19 -24.51 23.25 -12.28
CA PRO A 19 -24.52 21.80 -12.35
C PRO A 19 -25.73 21.33 -13.17
N ASP A 20 -25.53 20.26 -13.94
CA ASP A 20 -26.57 19.58 -14.72
C ASP A 20 -27.80 19.34 -13.81
N PRO A 21 -29.05 19.63 -14.22
CA PRO A 21 -30.25 19.51 -13.39
C PRO A 21 -30.51 18.14 -12.72
N GLY A 22 -29.69 17.11 -12.98
CA GLY A 22 -29.67 15.81 -12.28
C GLY A 22 -28.52 15.59 -11.29
N CYS A 23 -27.64 16.58 -11.07
CA CYS A 23 -26.44 16.45 -10.25
C CYS A 23 -26.72 16.71 -8.76
N SER A 24 -26.68 15.66 -7.94
CA SER A 24 -26.54 15.82 -6.49
C SER A 24 -25.07 16.06 -6.17
N ILE A 25 -24.74 17.25 -5.67
CA ILE A 25 -23.35 17.62 -5.33
C ILE A 25 -22.81 16.65 -4.26
N SER A 26 -21.65 16.05 -4.58
CA SER A 26 -20.94 15.14 -3.70
C SER A 26 -20.13 15.89 -2.65
N ILE A 27 -19.98 15.27 -1.47
CA ILE A 27 -19.06 15.71 -0.42
C ILE A 27 -17.61 15.26 -0.67
N THR A 28 -17.39 14.43 -1.70
CA THR A 28 -16.06 13.97 -2.08
C THR A 28 -15.15 15.15 -2.40
N THR A 29 -13.94 15.12 -1.87
CA THR A 29 -12.86 16.02 -2.29
C THR A 29 -11.77 15.20 -2.97
N ALA A 30 -11.10 15.81 -3.95
CA ALA A 30 -9.89 15.24 -4.52
C ALA A 30 -8.92 16.35 -4.94
N SER A 31 -7.63 16.03 -4.91
CA SER A 31 -6.55 16.95 -5.26
C SER A 31 -5.37 16.24 -5.92
N GLY A 32 -4.57 17.00 -6.68
CA GLY A 32 -3.41 16.51 -7.40
C GLY A 32 -3.39 17.00 -8.85
N THR A 33 -2.28 16.78 -9.55
CA THR A 33 -2.09 17.28 -10.93
C THR A 33 -3.01 16.62 -11.95
N GLY A 34 -3.49 15.39 -11.68
CA GLY A 34 -4.37 14.62 -12.56
C GLY A 34 -5.86 14.80 -12.25
N VAL A 35 -6.22 15.62 -11.26
CA VAL A 35 -7.60 15.79 -10.79
C VAL A 35 -8.29 16.96 -11.50
N LYS A 36 -9.51 16.74 -11.99
CA LYS A 36 -10.39 17.84 -12.41
C LYS A 36 -10.93 18.58 -11.18
N PRO A 37 -10.81 19.91 -11.08
CA PRO A 37 -11.35 20.66 -9.95
C PRO A 37 -12.86 20.43 -9.79
N GLY A 38 -13.30 20.18 -8.54
CA GLY A 38 -14.73 20.03 -8.20
C GLY A 38 -15.53 21.34 -8.26
N PRO A 39 -16.82 21.31 -7.89
CA PRO A 39 -17.52 20.21 -7.21
C PRO A 39 -17.84 19.01 -8.13
N TYR A 40 -17.91 17.81 -7.55
CA TYR A 40 -18.31 16.57 -8.24
C TYR A 40 -19.79 16.28 -8.02
N CYS A 41 -20.42 15.60 -8.96
CA CYS A 41 -21.71 14.96 -8.75
C CYS A 41 -21.54 13.59 -8.10
N SER A 42 -22.55 13.15 -7.34
CA SER A 42 -22.61 11.78 -6.82
C SER A 42 -22.52 10.78 -7.97
N TRP A 43 -21.68 9.76 -7.79
CA TRP A 43 -21.32 8.73 -8.78
C TRP A 43 -20.46 9.19 -9.95
N ASP A 44 -19.94 10.42 -9.96
CA ASP A 44 -18.93 10.81 -10.94
C ASP A 44 -17.70 9.91 -10.82
N LEU A 45 -17.25 9.34 -11.94
CA LEU A 45 -15.95 8.66 -12.02
C LEU A 45 -14.85 9.73 -12.03
N ILE A 46 -14.18 9.90 -10.89
CA ILE A 46 -13.19 10.96 -10.68
C ILE A 46 -11.75 10.50 -10.89
N PHE A 47 -11.51 9.18 -10.94
CA PHE A 47 -10.24 8.58 -11.28
C PHE A 47 -10.44 7.21 -11.91
N GLU A 48 -9.68 6.93 -12.96
CA GLU A 48 -9.60 5.62 -13.58
C GLU A 48 -8.20 5.39 -14.16
N ASP A 49 -7.66 4.21 -13.93
CA ASP A 49 -6.57 3.66 -14.74
C ASP A 49 -6.89 2.21 -15.10
N ASN A 50 -6.86 1.90 -16.39
CA ASN A 50 -7.08 0.55 -16.95
C ASN A 50 -5.74 -0.09 -17.40
N PHE A 51 -4.60 0.51 -17.04
CA PHE A 51 -3.25 -0.02 -17.23
C PHE A 51 -2.93 -0.51 -18.67
N ASN A 52 -3.45 0.20 -19.68
CA ASN A 52 -3.02 0.03 -21.06
C ASN A 52 -1.53 0.34 -21.23
N PHE A 53 -1.02 1.27 -20.41
CA PHE A 53 0.39 1.57 -20.19
C PHE A 53 0.55 2.13 -18.77
N LEU A 54 1.78 2.16 -18.26
CA LEU A 54 2.05 2.76 -16.96
C LEU A 54 2.26 4.27 -17.10
N ASN A 55 1.27 5.07 -16.70
CA ASN A 55 1.35 6.52 -16.76
C ASN A 55 2.20 7.09 -15.61
N PHE A 56 3.40 7.59 -15.89
CA PHE A 56 4.30 8.19 -14.91
C PHE A 56 3.84 9.57 -14.39
N GLU A 57 2.88 10.22 -15.06
CA GLU A 57 2.23 11.42 -14.52
C GLU A 57 1.20 11.06 -13.43
N THR A 58 0.70 9.82 -13.44
CA THR A 58 -0.23 9.29 -12.44
C THR A 58 0.50 8.56 -11.33
N TRP A 59 1.41 7.66 -11.68
CA TRP A 59 2.05 6.73 -10.75
C TRP A 59 3.52 7.05 -10.60
N GLU A 60 3.88 7.58 -9.43
CA GLU A 60 5.28 7.79 -9.03
C GLU A 60 5.83 6.50 -8.44
N HIS A 61 6.98 6.03 -8.92
CA HIS A 61 7.71 4.93 -8.29
C HIS A 61 8.43 5.38 -7.03
N GLU A 62 8.35 4.58 -5.98
CA GLU A 62 9.31 4.69 -4.90
C GLU A 62 10.63 4.01 -5.27
N ASN A 63 11.74 4.71 -5.02
CA ASN A 63 13.09 4.19 -5.14
C ASN A 63 13.77 4.18 -3.78
N THR A 64 13.78 3.03 -3.10
CA THR A 64 14.33 2.92 -1.74
C THR A 64 14.64 1.47 -1.37
N LEU A 65 15.73 1.29 -0.64
CA LEU A 65 16.08 0.06 0.08
C LEU A 65 15.36 -0.06 1.43
N SER A 66 14.63 0.99 1.84
CA SER A 66 13.93 1.01 3.11
C SER A 66 12.86 -0.08 3.13
N GLY A 67 12.85 -0.88 4.19
CA GLY A 67 11.84 -1.91 4.40
C GLY A 67 10.51 -1.35 4.91
N GLY A 68 10.21 -0.06 4.74
CA GLY A 68 8.95 0.56 5.16
C GLY A 68 8.68 0.52 6.66
N GLY A 69 9.71 0.38 7.50
CA GLY A 69 9.56 0.13 8.95
C GLY A 69 9.42 -1.36 9.32
N ASN A 70 9.23 -2.24 8.33
CA ASN A 70 9.03 -3.68 8.51
C ASN A 70 10.28 -4.54 8.30
N TRP A 71 11.41 -3.89 7.94
CA TRP A 71 12.68 -4.55 7.58
C TRP A 71 12.53 -5.59 6.47
N GLU A 72 11.69 -5.29 5.49
CA GLU A 72 11.47 -6.09 4.28
C GLU A 72 12.77 -6.26 3.45
N PHE A 73 12.82 -7.28 2.60
CA PHE A 73 14.05 -7.75 1.96
C PHE A 73 14.22 -7.26 0.51
N GLN A 74 13.31 -6.43 0.00
CA GLN A 74 13.39 -5.89 -1.35
C GLN A 74 13.95 -4.46 -1.40
N TRP A 75 14.60 -4.14 -2.51
CA TRP A 75 14.78 -2.78 -3.00
C TRP A 75 13.63 -2.44 -3.95
N TYR A 76 12.87 -1.40 -3.64
CA TYR A 76 11.88 -0.84 -4.57
C TYR A 76 12.56 0.04 -5.60
N GLN A 77 12.25 -0.17 -6.88
CA GLN A 77 12.84 0.60 -7.97
C GLN A 77 11.89 0.78 -9.15
N ASN A 78 12.19 1.79 -9.97
CA ASN A 78 11.58 1.98 -11.28
C ASN A 78 12.31 1.15 -12.35
N ASN A 79 12.03 -0.15 -12.42
CA ASN A 79 12.58 -1.04 -13.46
C ASN A 79 11.47 -1.85 -14.14
N ARG A 80 11.55 -1.99 -15.47
CA ARG A 80 10.57 -2.73 -16.27
C ARG A 80 10.62 -4.25 -16.04
N SER A 81 11.68 -4.77 -15.41
CA SER A 81 11.69 -6.15 -14.91
C SER A 81 10.79 -6.34 -13.69
N ASN A 82 10.45 -5.26 -12.96
CA ASN A 82 9.74 -5.30 -11.68
C ASN A 82 8.37 -4.66 -11.72
N SER A 83 8.13 -3.72 -12.62
CA SER A 83 6.79 -3.21 -12.88
C SER A 83 6.61 -3.05 -14.37
N TYR A 84 5.44 -3.37 -14.94
CA TYR A 84 5.16 -3.16 -16.37
C TYR A 84 3.68 -3.39 -16.65
N CYS A 85 3.17 -2.81 -17.73
CA CYS A 85 1.84 -3.09 -18.23
C CYS A 85 1.93 -4.05 -19.43
N GLU A 86 1.05 -5.03 -19.49
CA GLU A 86 0.90 -5.92 -20.62
C GLU A 86 -0.56 -6.36 -20.75
N ASN A 87 -1.14 -6.19 -21.94
CA ASN A 87 -2.53 -6.57 -22.24
C ASN A 87 -3.56 -5.99 -21.25
N GLY A 88 -3.39 -4.72 -20.86
CA GLY A 88 -4.28 -4.04 -19.90
C GLY A 88 -4.05 -4.41 -18.43
N ILE A 89 -3.04 -5.24 -18.12
CA ILE A 89 -2.73 -5.62 -16.74
C ILE A 89 -1.42 -4.97 -16.32
N PHE A 90 -1.44 -4.29 -15.18
CA PHE A 90 -0.24 -3.85 -14.48
C PHE A 90 0.32 -4.97 -13.59
N TYR A 91 1.57 -5.32 -13.84
CA TYR A 91 2.32 -6.33 -13.09
C TYR A 91 3.30 -5.63 -12.15
N ILE A 92 3.35 -6.06 -10.88
CA ILE A 92 4.44 -5.80 -9.95
C ILE A 92 5.09 -7.14 -9.61
N ARG A 93 6.32 -7.36 -10.07
CA ARG A 93 7.02 -8.64 -10.08
C ARG A 93 8.31 -8.59 -9.24
N PRO A 94 8.59 -9.60 -8.41
CA PRO A 94 9.85 -9.70 -7.68
C PRO A 94 10.93 -10.30 -8.59
N THR A 95 12.17 -9.87 -8.44
CA THR A 95 13.35 -10.46 -9.13
C THR A 95 14.54 -10.47 -8.17
N LEU A 96 15.60 -11.22 -8.45
CA LEU A 96 16.76 -11.27 -7.56
C LEU A 96 17.78 -10.18 -7.91
N LEU A 97 18.35 -9.53 -6.91
CA LEU A 97 19.45 -8.59 -7.13
C LEU A 97 20.71 -9.30 -7.63
N ALA A 98 20.94 -10.53 -7.16
CA ALA A 98 22.09 -11.35 -7.55
C ALA A 98 22.09 -11.75 -9.03
N ASP A 99 20.94 -11.75 -9.70
CA ASP A 99 20.87 -12.06 -11.14
C ASP A 99 21.64 -11.02 -11.98
N ASP A 100 21.69 -9.77 -11.50
CA ASP A 100 22.39 -8.67 -12.20
C ASP A 100 23.81 -8.43 -11.65
N THR A 101 24.02 -8.69 -10.35
CA THR A 101 25.23 -8.26 -9.62
C THR A 101 26.15 -9.42 -9.22
N GLY A 102 25.66 -10.67 -9.30
CA GLY A 102 26.31 -11.86 -8.75
C GLY A 102 26.08 -12.02 -7.25
N GLU A 103 26.04 -13.27 -6.76
CA GLU A 103 25.74 -13.55 -5.34
C GLU A 103 26.73 -12.91 -4.35
N ALA A 104 28.01 -12.78 -4.73
CA ALA A 104 29.04 -12.17 -3.88
C ALA A 104 28.78 -10.69 -3.58
N PHE A 105 28.04 -9.99 -4.46
CA PHE A 105 27.68 -8.60 -4.25
C PHE A 105 26.78 -8.45 -3.03
N LEU A 106 25.93 -9.43 -2.72
CA LEU A 106 24.99 -9.34 -1.60
C LEU A 106 25.69 -9.18 -0.25
N SER A 107 26.90 -9.72 -0.11
CA SER A 107 27.66 -9.78 1.15
C SER A 107 28.86 -8.83 1.21
N SER A 108 29.10 -8.03 0.16
CA SER A 108 30.27 -7.15 0.08
C SER A 108 30.08 -5.88 -0.74
N GLY A 109 29.06 -5.84 -1.60
CA GLY A 109 28.77 -4.70 -2.47
C GLY A 109 28.06 -3.57 -1.75
N THR A 110 28.18 -2.38 -2.31
CA THR A 110 27.44 -1.19 -1.89
C THR A 110 26.44 -0.83 -2.98
N LEU A 111 25.16 -0.75 -2.65
CA LEU A 111 24.16 -0.12 -3.51
C LEU A 111 23.96 1.30 -3.03
N ASN A 112 24.32 2.26 -3.89
CA ASN A 112 24.02 3.68 -3.72
C ASN A 112 22.99 4.06 -4.79
N ILE A 113 21.82 4.51 -4.32
CA ILE A 113 20.68 4.89 -5.16
C ILE A 113 20.25 6.34 -4.91
N HIS A 114 21.18 7.18 -4.43
CA HIS A 114 20.88 8.60 -4.22
C HIS A 114 20.36 9.29 -5.49
N GLY A 115 20.76 8.77 -6.65
CA GLY A 115 20.33 9.26 -7.96
C GLY A 115 21.06 10.54 -8.35
N GLY A 116 21.15 10.77 -9.66
CA GLY A 116 21.66 12.01 -10.23
C GLY A 116 20.56 12.91 -10.80
N GLU A 117 19.38 12.35 -11.05
CA GLU A 117 18.30 12.95 -11.82
C GLU A 117 16.95 12.77 -11.10
N PRO A 118 15.96 13.64 -11.32
CA PRO A 118 14.64 13.50 -10.68
C PRO A 118 13.99 12.12 -10.86
N ALA A 119 14.29 11.41 -11.95
CA ALA A 119 13.72 10.11 -12.27
C ALA A 119 14.35 8.92 -11.51
N ASP A 120 15.57 9.07 -10.98
CA ASP A 120 16.30 8.00 -10.27
C ASP A 120 16.61 8.36 -8.81
N GLN A 121 16.18 9.53 -8.35
CA GLN A 121 16.35 9.98 -6.98
C GLN A 121 15.75 8.99 -5.97
N CYS A 122 16.51 8.75 -4.91
CA CYS A 122 16.01 8.01 -3.76
C CYS A 122 14.82 8.74 -3.12
N THR A 123 13.70 8.03 -2.95
CA THR A 123 12.47 8.62 -2.44
C THR A 123 12.32 8.52 -0.93
N ASN A 124 13.12 7.68 -0.26
CA ASN A 124 13.11 7.52 1.19
C ASN A 124 14.49 7.13 1.74
N PRO A 125 15.20 8.05 2.43
CA PRO A 125 16.51 7.77 3.02
C PRO A 125 16.46 7.01 4.36
N SER A 126 15.28 6.85 4.95
CA SER A 126 15.12 6.23 6.26
C SER A 126 15.68 4.81 6.28
N GLN A 127 16.35 4.43 7.37
CA GLN A 127 16.87 3.08 7.59
C GLN A 127 17.78 2.61 6.44
N TRP A 128 18.79 3.41 6.08
CA TRP A 128 19.73 3.11 4.98
C TRP A 128 19.03 2.96 3.62
N GLY A 129 17.93 3.70 3.45
CA GLY A 129 17.06 3.56 2.29
C GLY A 129 17.66 4.07 0.98
N CYS A 130 18.70 4.91 1.00
CA CYS A 130 19.37 5.42 -0.21
C CYS A 130 20.77 4.84 -0.45
N GLU A 131 21.40 4.27 0.57
CA GLU A 131 22.69 3.63 0.44
C GLU A 131 22.85 2.54 1.49
N ARG A 132 23.20 1.34 1.04
CA ARG A 132 23.42 0.20 1.92
C ARG A 132 24.59 -0.64 1.43
N THR A 133 25.45 -1.05 2.35
CA THR A 133 26.56 -1.97 2.09
C THR A 133 26.25 -3.34 2.67
N GLY A 134 26.34 -4.37 1.83
CA GLY A 134 26.22 -5.76 2.24
C GLY A 134 27.43 -6.21 3.06
N THR A 135 27.18 -7.11 4.00
CA THR A 135 28.23 -7.78 4.79
C THR A 135 27.93 -9.29 4.83
N THR A 136 28.88 -10.10 5.26
CA THR A 136 28.68 -11.55 5.46
C THR A 136 27.60 -11.86 6.51
N THR A 137 27.25 -10.90 7.35
CA THR A 137 26.22 -11.02 8.40
C THR A 137 24.89 -10.43 7.94
N ASN A 138 24.93 -9.22 7.40
CA ASN A 138 23.77 -8.48 6.91
C ASN A 138 23.88 -8.31 5.41
N LEU A 139 23.21 -9.20 4.66
CA LEU A 139 23.12 -9.02 3.22
C LEU A 139 22.40 -7.71 2.90
N ILE A 140 22.81 -7.07 1.81
CA ILE A 140 21.98 -6.06 1.17
C ILE A 140 20.67 -6.69 0.71
N ASN A 141 19.63 -5.88 0.49
CA ASN A 141 18.30 -6.32 0.07
C ASN A 141 18.41 -7.31 -1.12
N PRO A 142 18.21 -8.62 -0.91
CA PRO A 142 18.49 -9.63 -1.94
C PRO A 142 17.48 -9.61 -3.08
N ILE A 143 16.33 -8.96 -2.89
CA ILE A 143 15.23 -8.91 -3.84
C ILE A 143 15.12 -7.50 -4.43
N LYS A 144 14.67 -7.41 -5.67
CA LYS A 144 14.19 -6.16 -6.30
C LYS A 144 12.69 -6.29 -6.53
N SER A 145 11.96 -5.21 -6.32
CA SER A 145 10.51 -5.14 -6.54
C SER A 145 10.12 -3.72 -6.95
N ALA A 146 8.82 -3.42 -7.00
CA ALA A 146 8.32 -2.07 -7.23
C ALA A 146 7.18 -1.70 -6.26
N ARG A 147 7.10 -0.39 -6.01
CA ARG A 147 6.03 0.28 -5.29
C ARG A 147 5.71 1.55 -6.05
N VAL A 148 4.43 1.79 -6.30
CA VAL A 148 3.94 3.00 -6.98
C VAL A 148 2.91 3.72 -6.14
N ARG A 149 2.84 5.04 -6.26
CA ARG A 149 1.93 5.89 -5.51
C ARG A 149 1.37 7.05 -6.32
N THR A 150 0.17 7.52 -5.96
CA THR A 150 -0.49 8.68 -6.60
C THR A 150 -0.27 10.00 -5.86
N VAL A 151 0.68 10.08 -4.93
CA VAL A 151 0.82 11.17 -3.96
C VAL A 151 0.73 12.57 -4.57
N ASN A 152 1.30 12.79 -5.76
CA ASN A 152 1.29 14.11 -6.43
C ASN A 152 0.13 14.28 -7.43
N SER A 153 -0.42 13.19 -7.94
CA SER A 153 -1.34 13.17 -9.07
C SER A 153 -2.81 13.06 -8.66
N PHE A 154 -3.10 12.21 -7.67
CA PHE A 154 -4.46 11.91 -7.24
C PHE A 154 -4.50 11.56 -5.75
N ASN A 155 -5.28 12.34 -5.00
CA ASN A 155 -5.61 12.14 -3.60
C ASN A 155 -7.11 12.36 -3.48
N PHE A 156 -7.81 11.58 -2.65
CA PHE A 156 -9.25 11.79 -2.45
C PHE A 156 -9.65 11.59 -1.00
N LYS A 157 -10.78 12.18 -0.65
CA LYS A 157 -11.48 11.96 0.61
C LYS A 157 -12.94 11.71 0.33
N TYR A 158 -13.43 10.63 0.90
CA TYR A 158 -14.77 10.09 0.73
C TYR A 158 -15.06 9.69 -0.72
N GLY A 159 -15.65 8.52 -0.92
CA GLY A 159 -15.89 7.96 -2.24
C GLY A 159 -16.01 6.44 -2.19
N THR A 160 -16.19 5.85 -3.36
CA THR A 160 -16.01 4.41 -3.56
C THR A 160 -14.77 4.20 -4.39
N MET A 161 -13.78 3.48 -3.88
CA MET A 161 -12.63 3.01 -4.64
C MET A 161 -12.78 1.52 -4.93
N GLU A 162 -12.57 1.11 -6.17
CA GLU A 162 -12.49 -0.29 -6.58
C GLU A 162 -11.13 -0.56 -7.21
N VAL A 163 -10.53 -1.68 -6.82
CA VAL A 163 -9.31 -2.20 -7.42
C VAL A 163 -9.57 -3.65 -7.82
N ARG A 164 -9.47 -3.93 -9.12
CA ARG A 164 -9.55 -5.29 -9.63
C ARG A 164 -8.16 -5.87 -9.71
N ALA A 165 -7.86 -6.84 -8.86
CA ALA A 165 -6.52 -7.40 -8.73
C ALA A 165 -6.53 -8.92 -8.53
N ARG A 166 -5.40 -9.54 -8.87
CA ARG A 166 -5.07 -10.93 -8.57
C ARG A 166 -3.77 -10.93 -7.76
N ILE A 167 -3.81 -11.52 -6.57
CA ILE A 167 -2.63 -11.60 -5.70
C ILE A 167 -1.59 -12.58 -6.27
N PRO A 168 -0.30 -12.41 -5.96
CA PRO A 168 0.76 -13.32 -6.38
C PRO A 168 0.68 -14.69 -5.71
N THR A 169 1.37 -15.64 -6.33
CA THR A 169 1.72 -16.97 -5.81
C THR A 169 3.22 -17.03 -5.59
N GLY A 170 3.63 -17.44 -4.40
CA GLY A 170 5.03 -17.61 -4.07
C GLY A 170 5.29 -17.34 -2.60
N ASP A 171 6.15 -18.16 -2.01
CA ASP A 171 6.48 -18.03 -0.62
C ASP A 171 7.12 -16.67 -0.31
N TRP A 172 6.68 -16.07 0.80
CA TRP A 172 7.22 -14.83 1.36
C TRP A 172 6.93 -13.56 0.56
N LEU A 173 6.04 -13.64 -0.43
CA LEU A 173 5.53 -12.49 -1.15
C LEU A 173 4.41 -11.81 -0.35
N TRP A 174 4.47 -10.49 -0.23
CA TRP A 174 3.53 -9.66 0.52
C TRP A 174 2.95 -8.56 -0.41
N PRO A 175 1.91 -8.88 -1.18
CA PRO A 175 1.16 -7.89 -1.98
C PRO A 175 0.38 -6.91 -1.08
N ALA A 176 0.34 -5.64 -1.48
CA ALA A 176 -0.51 -4.66 -0.84
C ALA A 176 -1.12 -3.64 -1.83
N VAL A 177 -2.38 -3.27 -1.58
CA VAL A 177 -3.06 -2.07 -2.11
C VAL A 177 -3.64 -1.31 -0.92
N TRP A 178 -3.14 -0.11 -0.72
CA TRP A 178 -3.34 0.63 0.53
C TRP A 178 -3.24 2.14 0.29
N LEU A 179 -3.56 2.94 1.30
CA LEU A 179 -3.58 4.38 1.19
C LEU A 179 -2.94 5.04 2.40
N LEU A 180 -2.23 6.14 2.13
CA LEU A 180 -1.65 7.02 3.14
C LEU A 180 -2.17 8.45 2.98
N PRO A 181 -2.21 9.25 4.06
CA PRO A 181 -2.68 10.62 3.99
C PRO A 181 -1.71 11.49 3.19
N LYS A 182 -2.23 12.37 2.33
CA LYS A 182 -1.42 13.36 1.58
C LYS A 182 -0.66 14.29 2.53
N ARG A 183 -1.23 14.56 3.71
CA ARG A 183 -0.67 15.43 4.74
C ARG A 183 -0.80 14.75 6.09
N GLN A 184 0.24 14.83 6.90
CA GLN A 184 0.24 14.33 8.27
C GLN A 184 -0.40 15.34 9.24
N VAL A 185 -1.69 15.66 9.03
CA VAL A 185 -2.42 16.71 9.77
C VAL A 185 -2.44 16.46 11.28
N TYR A 186 -2.48 15.19 11.69
CA TYR A 186 -2.58 14.79 13.08
C TYR A 186 -1.26 14.26 13.66
N GLY A 187 -0.15 14.42 12.94
CA GLY A 187 1.17 13.93 13.32
C GLY A 187 1.59 12.67 12.55
N THR A 188 2.75 12.11 12.94
CA THR A 188 3.35 10.94 12.27
C THR A 188 2.46 9.71 12.37
N TRP A 189 2.69 8.73 11.50
CA TRP A 189 1.99 7.45 11.55
C TRP A 189 2.01 6.85 12.97
N PRO A 190 0.90 6.26 13.46
CA PRO A 190 -0.40 6.08 12.80
C PRO A 190 -1.39 7.22 13.09
N ALA A 191 -0.95 8.34 13.66
CA ALA A 191 -1.84 9.41 14.10
C ALA A 191 -2.61 10.08 12.95
N SER A 192 -2.02 10.12 11.75
CA SER A 192 -2.69 10.59 10.53
C SER A 192 -3.37 9.49 9.70
N GLY A 193 -3.39 8.25 10.20
CA GLY A 193 -4.10 7.13 9.59
C GLY A 193 -3.34 6.41 8.47
N GLU A 194 -3.78 5.18 8.19
CA GLU A 194 -3.45 4.36 7.03
C GLU A 194 -4.64 3.41 6.75
N ILE A 195 -4.94 3.19 5.47
CA ILE A 195 -6.08 2.38 5.02
C ILE A 195 -5.56 1.25 4.13
N ASP A 196 -5.61 0.02 4.61
CA ASP A 196 -5.21 -1.15 3.84
C ASP A 196 -6.44 -1.80 3.23
N LEU A 197 -6.62 -1.62 1.92
CA LEU A 197 -7.71 -2.26 1.19
C LEU A 197 -7.45 -3.75 1.01
N LEU A 198 -6.22 -4.11 0.67
CA LEU A 198 -5.82 -5.48 0.37
C LEU A 198 -4.40 -5.71 0.87
N GLU A 199 -4.25 -6.66 1.79
CA GLU A 199 -2.97 -7.29 2.11
C GLU A 199 -3.13 -8.81 2.13
N SER A 200 -2.11 -9.53 1.64
CA SER A 200 -2.10 -10.98 1.64
C SER A 200 -0.67 -11.54 1.67
N ARG A 201 -0.55 -12.86 1.68
CA ARG A 201 0.71 -13.60 1.58
C ARG A 201 0.64 -14.53 0.39
N GLY A 202 1.68 -14.59 -0.44
CA GLY A 202 1.68 -15.44 -1.64
C GLY A 202 1.85 -16.95 -1.37
N ASN A 203 2.13 -17.34 -0.12
CA ASN A 203 2.42 -18.74 0.24
C ASN A 203 1.24 -19.67 -0.09
N LEU A 204 1.53 -20.82 -0.73
CA LEU A 204 0.51 -21.77 -1.18
C LEU A 204 -0.11 -22.61 -0.05
N ASP A 205 0.65 -22.89 1.00
CA ASP A 205 0.18 -23.67 2.15
C ASP A 205 0.88 -23.18 3.41
N TYR A 206 0.49 -22.00 3.88
CA TYR A 206 1.01 -21.39 5.10
C TYR A 206 -0.11 -21.28 6.12
N ARG A 207 0.04 -21.97 7.25
CA ARG A 207 -1.04 -22.15 8.23
C ARG A 207 -0.60 -21.75 9.63
N ARG A 208 -1.53 -21.23 10.43
CA ARG A 208 -1.35 -21.07 11.88
C ARG A 208 -1.45 -22.42 12.59
N SER A 209 -1.13 -22.45 13.89
CA SER A 209 -1.19 -23.66 14.71
C SER A 209 -2.60 -24.23 14.87
N ASP A 210 -3.63 -23.40 14.67
CA ASP A 210 -5.04 -23.79 14.65
C ASP A 210 -5.49 -24.37 13.29
N GLY A 211 -4.57 -24.47 12.32
CA GLY A 211 -4.82 -25.01 10.98
C GLY A 211 -5.36 -23.99 9.97
N VAL A 212 -5.65 -22.74 10.39
CA VAL A 212 -6.15 -21.70 9.49
C VAL A 212 -5.08 -21.32 8.47
N HIS A 213 -5.43 -21.37 7.18
CA HIS A 213 -4.57 -20.89 6.10
C HIS A 213 -4.44 -19.37 6.16
N ILE A 214 -3.21 -18.87 6.12
CA ILE A 214 -2.85 -17.45 6.21
C ILE A 214 -1.98 -17.00 5.01
N GLY A 215 -1.80 -17.90 4.03
CA GLY A 215 -1.17 -17.65 2.74
C GLY A 215 -2.16 -17.07 1.73
N ASN A 216 -2.08 -17.55 0.49
CA ASN A 216 -2.86 -17.06 -0.66
C ASN A 216 -4.37 -17.33 -0.57
N GLU A 217 -4.82 -18.19 0.34
CA GLU A 217 -6.24 -18.41 0.62
C GLU A 217 -6.82 -17.35 1.57
N GLN A 218 -5.98 -16.48 2.15
CA GLN A 218 -6.43 -15.40 3.03
C GLN A 218 -5.97 -14.03 2.51
N PHE A 219 -6.86 -13.05 2.58
CA PHE A 219 -6.47 -11.64 2.54
C PHE A 219 -7.08 -10.90 3.73
N GLY A 220 -6.57 -9.70 4.01
CA GLY A 220 -7.12 -8.81 5.02
C GLY A 220 -7.24 -7.36 4.54
N SER A 221 -8.05 -6.61 5.28
CA SER A 221 -8.19 -5.16 5.18
C SER A 221 -8.16 -4.56 6.59
N THR A 222 -7.50 -3.42 6.75
CA THR A 222 -7.21 -2.83 8.07
C THR A 222 -7.26 -1.30 8.02
N LEU A 223 -7.59 -0.69 9.16
CA LEU A 223 -7.39 0.75 9.39
C LEU A 223 -6.38 0.92 10.52
N HIS A 224 -5.24 1.54 10.25
CA HIS A 224 -4.26 1.86 11.28
C HIS A 224 -4.53 3.27 11.81
N PHE A 225 -4.64 3.39 13.14
CA PHE A 225 -4.88 4.65 13.82
C PHE A 225 -4.42 4.56 15.28
N GLY A 226 -3.90 5.66 15.81
CA GLY A 226 -3.46 5.74 17.20
C GLY A 226 -2.60 6.97 17.44
N PRO A 227 -2.48 7.47 18.67
CA PRO A 227 -1.70 8.69 18.93
C PRO A 227 -0.20 8.49 18.72
N THR A 228 0.31 7.25 18.81
CA THR A 228 1.71 6.91 18.60
C THR A 228 1.84 5.51 17.97
N PRO A 229 3.00 5.15 17.38
CA PRO A 229 3.25 3.79 16.89
C PRO A 229 3.00 2.68 17.91
N ALA A 230 3.34 2.92 19.19
CA ALA A 230 3.14 1.95 20.27
C ALA A 230 1.66 1.74 20.65
N LEU A 231 0.79 2.66 20.25
CA LEU A 231 -0.64 2.65 20.55
C LEU A 231 -1.48 2.54 19.27
N ASN A 232 -0.96 1.84 18.26
CA ASN A 232 -1.70 1.56 17.04
C ASN A 232 -2.86 0.57 17.33
N ALA A 233 -4.11 0.99 17.14
CA ALA A 233 -5.31 0.22 17.45
C ALA A 233 -5.90 -0.53 16.24
N TRP A 234 -5.05 -0.87 15.27
CA TRP A 234 -5.39 -1.59 14.03
C TRP A 234 -6.19 -2.88 14.26
N GLU A 235 -5.94 -3.60 15.36
CA GLU A 235 -6.66 -4.85 15.72
C GLU A 235 -8.18 -4.65 15.84
N THR A 236 -8.63 -3.44 16.16
CA THR A 236 -10.06 -3.12 16.34
C THR A 236 -10.82 -2.96 15.00
N THR A 237 -10.09 -2.88 13.88
CA THR A 237 -10.61 -2.59 12.54
C THR A 237 -10.26 -3.67 11.52
N SER A 238 -9.22 -4.48 11.76
CA SER A 238 -8.84 -5.57 10.88
C SER A 238 -9.96 -6.59 10.67
N ALA A 239 -10.06 -7.06 9.44
CA ALA A 239 -10.85 -8.21 9.07
C ALA A 239 -10.10 -9.06 8.03
N TYR A 240 -10.32 -10.37 8.09
CA TYR A 240 -9.70 -11.34 7.20
C TYR A 240 -10.76 -12.20 6.55
N LYS A 241 -10.54 -12.59 5.30
CA LYS A 241 -11.40 -13.53 4.58
C LYS A 241 -10.59 -14.68 4.03
N ASN A 242 -11.03 -15.89 4.35
CA ASN A 242 -10.51 -17.12 3.80
C ASN A 242 -11.39 -17.62 2.65
N THR A 243 -10.78 -18.19 1.62
CA THR A 243 -11.46 -18.99 0.60
C THR A 243 -11.58 -20.44 1.05
N GLU A 244 -12.34 -21.22 0.28
CA GLU A 244 -12.28 -22.68 0.37
C GLU A 244 -10.89 -23.21 -0.02
N PRO A 245 -10.49 -24.39 0.48
CA PRO A 245 -9.20 -24.99 0.15
C PRO A 245 -8.98 -25.14 -1.36
N GLY A 246 -7.82 -24.72 -1.85
CA GLY A 246 -7.44 -24.76 -3.26
C GLY A 246 -8.08 -23.68 -4.13
N GLN A 247 -8.92 -22.81 -3.56
CA GLN A 247 -9.59 -21.70 -4.27
C GLN A 247 -9.01 -20.34 -3.88
N GLY A 248 -7.69 -20.27 -3.64
CA GLY A 248 -7.04 -19.06 -3.16
C GLY A 248 -7.27 -17.83 -4.04
N TRP A 249 -7.12 -16.65 -3.46
CA TRP A 249 -7.32 -15.35 -4.13
C TRP A 249 -6.33 -15.11 -5.29
N ASN A 250 -5.30 -15.94 -5.40
CA ASN A 250 -4.34 -15.98 -6.50
C ASN A 250 -4.84 -16.74 -7.74
N THR A 251 -6.01 -17.37 -7.70
CA THR A 251 -6.54 -18.18 -8.82
C THR A 251 -7.26 -17.34 -9.88
N GLY A 252 -7.69 -16.13 -9.53
CA GLY A 252 -8.41 -15.22 -10.42
C GLY A 252 -8.29 -13.77 -9.98
N PHE A 253 -8.92 -12.89 -10.75
CA PHE A 253 -9.05 -11.48 -10.37
C PHE A 253 -10.32 -11.28 -9.55
N HIS A 254 -10.21 -10.43 -8.54
CA HIS A 254 -11.28 -10.08 -7.62
C HIS A 254 -11.41 -8.56 -7.52
N ASN A 255 -12.63 -8.09 -7.29
CA ASN A 255 -12.92 -6.67 -7.13
C ASN A 255 -12.89 -6.32 -5.64
N TYR A 256 -11.78 -5.72 -5.18
CA TYR A 256 -11.64 -5.20 -3.83
C TYR A 256 -12.17 -3.77 -3.79
N GLN A 257 -13.05 -3.47 -2.83
CA GLN A 257 -13.73 -2.18 -2.77
C GLN A 257 -13.65 -1.55 -1.38
N LEU A 258 -13.39 -0.24 -1.37
CA LEU A 258 -13.48 0.66 -0.23
C LEU A 258 -14.66 1.61 -0.46
N THR A 259 -15.71 1.54 0.36
CA THR A 259 -16.70 2.62 0.48
C THR A 259 -16.32 3.46 1.69
N TRP A 260 -16.04 4.74 1.50
CA TRP A 260 -15.59 5.65 2.55
C TRP A 260 -16.49 6.87 2.61
N THR A 261 -17.17 7.05 3.74
CA THR A 261 -18.13 8.11 4.02
C THR A 261 -17.75 8.84 5.31
N PRO A 262 -18.37 9.99 5.63
CA PRO A 262 -18.22 10.61 6.96
C PRO A 262 -18.76 9.74 8.12
N GLU A 263 -19.62 8.76 7.84
CA GLU A 263 -20.29 7.93 8.84
C GLU A 263 -19.62 6.57 9.04
N TYR A 264 -19.06 5.99 7.98
CA TYR A 264 -18.42 4.67 8.01
C TYR A 264 -17.38 4.48 6.91
N ILE A 265 -16.46 3.54 7.16
CA ILE A 265 -15.60 2.93 6.16
C ILE A 265 -16.00 1.47 6.02
N ARG A 266 -16.17 0.99 4.79
CA ARG A 266 -16.54 -0.40 4.50
C ARG A 266 -15.63 -1.01 3.46
N PHE A 267 -15.10 -2.17 3.79
CA PHE A 267 -14.36 -3.03 2.88
C PHE A 267 -15.26 -4.13 2.34
N SER A 268 -15.16 -4.39 1.03
CA SER A 268 -15.88 -5.44 0.33
C SER A 268 -14.97 -6.14 -0.67
N VAL A 269 -15.30 -7.38 -1.02
CA VAL A 269 -14.70 -8.12 -2.15
C VAL A 269 -15.80 -8.81 -2.94
N ASP A 270 -15.79 -8.68 -4.26
CA ASP A 270 -16.78 -9.28 -5.18
C ASP A 270 -18.23 -9.01 -4.73
N ASN A 271 -18.52 -7.74 -4.38
CA ASN A 271 -19.79 -7.26 -3.85
C ASN A 271 -20.23 -7.86 -2.50
N GLN A 272 -19.36 -8.60 -1.81
CA GLN A 272 -19.60 -9.11 -0.46
C GLN A 272 -18.88 -8.25 0.57
N VAL A 273 -19.62 -7.77 1.57
CA VAL A 273 -19.05 -6.99 2.68
C VAL A 273 -18.11 -7.88 3.48
N LEU A 274 -16.87 -7.42 3.64
CA LEU A 274 -15.90 -8.00 4.56
C LEU A 274 -16.07 -7.40 5.96
N ARG A 275 -16.07 -6.06 6.04
CA ARG A 275 -16.14 -5.33 7.30
C ARG A 275 -16.66 -3.92 7.07
N GLN A 276 -17.54 -3.47 7.96
CA GLN A 276 -17.90 -2.06 8.10
C GLN A 276 -17.41 -1.55 9.46
N ILE A 277 -16.78 -0.37 9.44
CA ILE A 277 -16.30 0.35 10.61
C ILE A 277 -17.06 1.68 10.66
N ASP A 278 -18.03 1.78 11.56
CA ASP A 278 -18.76 3.04 11.79
C ASP A 278 -17.88 4.02 12.60
N ALA A 279 -17.96 5.31 12.27
CA ALA A 279 -17.28 6.37 13.02
C ALA A 279 -17.75 6.41 14.49
N GLY A 280 -19.05 6.14 14.73
CA GLY A 280 -19.64 6.12 16.08
C GLY A 280 -19.39 7.42 16.84
N THR A 281 -18.69 7.32 17.97
CA THR A 281 -18.27 8.46 18.81
C THR A 281 -16.83 8.91 18.52
N GLY A 282 -16.21 8.42 17.44
CA GLY A 282 -14.87 8.77 16.99
C GLY A 282 -13.82 7.69 17.25
N PHE A 283 -12.73 7.72 16.48
CA PHE A 283 -11.65 6.72 16.57
C PHE A 283 -10.88 6.80 17.90
N TRP A 284 -10.86 7.95 18.58
CA TRP A 284 -10.27 8.06 19.93
C TRP A 284 -10.95 7.10 20.91
N ASN A 285 -12.28 7.06 20.88
CA ASN A 285 -13.07 6.17 21.72
C ASN A 285 -12.97 4.72 21.25
N ARG A 286 -12.92 4.48 19.92
CA ARG A 286 -12.72 3.14 19.36
C ARG A 286 -11.42 2.49 19.85
N GLY A 287 -10.33 3.25 19.89
CA GLY A 287 -9.04 2.77 20.41
C GLY A 287 -8.95 2.75 21.94
N ASN A 288 -10.00 3.17 22.65
CA ASN A 288 -10.04 3.29 24.11
C ASN A 288 -8.88 4.12 24.69
N PHE A 289 -8.39 5.12 23.95
CA PHE A 289 -7.16 5.84 24.30
C PHE A 289 -7.31 6.76 25.51
N GLY A 290 -8.54 7.16 25.86
CA GLY A 290 -8.79 7.86 27.12
C GLY A 290 -8.38 7.04 28.37
N ILE A 291 -8.31 5.70 28.24
CA ILE A 291 -7.89 4.79 29.30
C ILE A 291 -6.48 4.24 29.03
N THR A 292 -6.21 3.81 27.80
CA THR A 292 -4.95 3.12 27.46
C THR A 292 -3.77 4.06 27.23
N ALA A 293 -4.02 5.36 27.05
CA ALA A 293 -3.00 6.39 26.84
C ALA A 293 -3.15 7.55 27.83
N PRO A 294 -3.08 7.30 29.16
CA PRO A 294 -3.31 8.34 30.16
C PRO A 294 -2.30 9.49 30.00
N GLY A 295 -2.81 10.73 30.01
CA GLY A 295 -1.99 11.94 29.83
C GLY A 295 -1.58 12.23 28.38
N THR A 296 -1.97 11.39 27.41
CA THR A 296 -1.78 11.68 25.98
C THR A 296 -2.91 12.58 25.49
N GLU A 297 -2.56 13.70 24.86
CA GLU A 297 -3.55 14.57 24.22
C GLU A 297 -4.16 13.88 23.00
N ASN A 298 -5.47 14.01 22.81
CA ASN A 298 -6.16 13.45 21.65
C ASN A 298 -5.77 14.24 20.39
N PRO A 299 -5.01 13.66 19.45
CA PRO A 299 -4.57 14.38 18.24
C PRO A 299 -5.75 14.75 17.33
N TRP A 300 -6.91 14.12 17.51
CA TRP A 300 -8.10 14.28 16.67
C TRP A 300 -9.13 15.25 17.27
N ILE A 301 -8.79 15.98 18.34
CA ILE A 301 -9.74 16.88 19.03
C ILE A 301 -10.34 17.98 18.13
N HIS A 302 -9.62 18.38 17.08
CA HIS A 302 -10.06 19.37 16.10
C HIS A 302 -10.52 18.74 14.77
N GLY A 303 -10.52 17.42 14.67
CA GLY A 303 -11.02 16.68 13.53
C GLY A 303 -12.52 16.40 13.62
N THR A 304 -13.04 15.72 12.60
CA THR A 304 -14.38 15.15 12.61
C THR A 304 -14.39 13.81 13.37
N ARG A 305 -15.56 13.20 13.53
CA ARG A 305 -15.67 11.84 14.10
C ARG A 305 -14.97 10.77 13.24
N MET A 306 -14.71 11.07 11.97
CA MET A 306 -14.00 10.16 11.07
C MET A 306 -12.47 10.36 11.14
N ALA A 307 -11.96 11.36 11.86
CA ALA A 307 -10.52 11.53 12.07
C ALA A 307 -9.89 10.26 12.67
N PRO A 308 -8.73 9.79 12.15
CA PRO A 308 -7.86 10.49 11.20
C PRO A 308 -8.24 10.36 9.71
N PHE A 309 -9.25 9.56 9.39
CA PHE A 309 -9.73 9.28 8.03
C PHE A 309 -10.69 10.37 7.51
N ASP A 310 -10.45 11.62 7.89
CA ASP A 310 -11.19 12.79 7.41
C ASP A 310 -10.31 13.77 6.61
N GLN A 311 -9.15 13.28 6.19
CA GLN A 311 -8.19 13.94 5.29
C GLN A 311 -8.17 13.23 3.93
N GLU A 312 -7.52 13.83 2.94
CA GLU A 312 -7.31 13.17 1.64
C GLU A 312 -6.14 12.19 1.70
N PHE A 313 -6.34 11.03 1.07
CA PHE A 313 -5.37 9.94 1.02
C PHE A 313 -4.99 9.65 -0.44
N TYR A 314 -3.74 9.24 -0.67
CA TYR A 314 -3.23 8.75 -1.95
C TYR A 314 -3.15 7.24 -1.96
N ILE A 315 -3.21 6.65 -3.16
CA ILE A 315 -3.21 5.21 -3.38
C ILE A 315 -1.76 4.74 -3.52
N ILE A 316 -1.46 3.57 -2.95
CA ILE A 316 -0.18 2.87 -3.02
C ILE A 316 -0.45 1.42 -3.45
N MET A 317 0.39 0.92 -4.36
CA MET A 317 0.41 -0.50 -4.74
C MET A 317 1.85 -1.00 -4.71
N ASN A 318 2.09 -2.15 -4.08
CA ASN A 318 3.41 -2.75 -4.03
C ASN A 318 3.39 -4.27 -3.87
N LEU A 319 4.56 -4.84 -4.06
CA LEU A 319 4.88 -6.20 -3.68
C LEU A 319 6.12 -6.21 -2.78
N ALA A 320 5.91 -6.29 -1.47
CA ALA A 320 6.98 -6.52 -0.50
C ALA A 320 7.41 -8.00 -0.48
N VAL A 321 8.59 -8.28 0.07
CA VAL A 321 9.09 -9.65 0.26
C VAL A 321 9.72 -9.80 1.64
N GLY A 322 9.24 -10.78 2.40
CA GLY A 322 9.70 -11.06 3.76
C GLY A 322 9.49 -9.88 4.72
N GLY A 323 10.37 -9.76 5.71
CA GLY A 323 10.27 -8.77 6.80
C GLY A 323 10.36 -9.41 8.19
N THR A 324 10.64 -8.60 9.21
CA THR A 324 10.82 -9.06 10.61
C THR A 324 9.77 -8.50 11.58
N ASN A 325 8.80 -7.74 11.09
CA ASN A 325 7.75 -7.12 11.90
C ASN A 325 6.69 -8.11 12.45
N GLY A 326 6.79 -9.40 12.14
CA GLY A 326 5.80 -10.40 12.54
C GLY A 326 4.69 -10.68 11.52
N TYR A 327 4.63 -9.95 10.39
CA TYR A 327 3.64 -10.21 9.35
C TYR A 327 3.71 -11.65 8.83
N PHE A 328 4.92 -12.18 8.67
CA PHE A 328 5.17 -13.61 8.55
C PHE A 328 5.46 -14.19 9.95
N PRO A 329 4.49 -14.84 10.63
CA PRO A 329 4.72 -15.42 11.95
C PRO A 329 5.79 -16.53 11.95
N ASP A 330 6.52 -16.66 13.05
CA ASP A 330 7.55 -17.71 13.18
C ASP A 330 6.94 -19.13 13.29
N VAL A 331 7.77 -20.13 13.03
CA VAL A 331 7.44 -21.56 13.08
C VAL A 331 8.16 -22.19 14.29
N PRO A 332 7.47 -22.77 15.29
CA PRO A 332 6.05 -22.65 15.66
C PRO A 332 5.68 -21.22 16.14
N PRO A 333 4.41 -20.79 16.00
CA PRO A 333 3.22 -21.61 15.75
C PRO A 333 2.79 -21.77 14.28
N ALA A 334 3.42 -21.13 13.29
CA ALA A 334 3.00 -21.31 11.89
C ALA A 334 3.65 -22.55 11.22
N THR A 335 3.07 -23.09 10.16
CA THR A 335 3.66 -24.17 9.33
C THR A 335 3.58 -23.79 7.85
N ASN A 336 4.62 -24.10 7.08
CA ASN A 336 4.59 -24.02 5.62
C ASN A 336 5.04 -25.37 5.06
N ALA A 337 4.23 -25.98 4.18
CA ALA A 337 4.54 -27.28 3.58
C ALA A 337 5.87 -27.29 2.81
N ASN A 338 6.32 -26.14 2.31
CA ASN A 338 7.62 -25.95 1.65
C ASN A 338 8.76 -25.72 2.67
N ARG A 339 8.85 -26.59 3.69
CA ARG A 339 9.93 -26.63 4.69
C ARG A 339 10.03 -25.41 5.63
N GLY A 340 8.91 -24.72 5.86
CA GLY A 340 8.83 -23.65 6.87
C GLY A 340 9.50 -22.33 6.49
N LYS A 341 9.36 -21.33 7.38
CA LYS A 341 9.96 -20.00 7.24
C LYS A 341 11.48 -20.07 7.49
N PRO A 342 12.34 -19.58 6.57
CA PRO A 342 13.79 -19.71 6.70
C PRO A 342 14.45 -18.70 7.65
N TRP A 343 13.72 -17.71 8.18
CA TRP A 343 14.22 -16.73 9.14
C TRP A 343 13.30 -16.59 10.36
N SER A 344 13.86 -16.15 11.49
CA SER A 344 13.10 -15.71 12.67
C SER A 344 12.85 -14.20 12.61
N ASN A 345 11.71 -13.72 13.13
CA ASN A 345 11.45 -12.27 13.29
C ASN A 345 12.43 -11.59 14.25
N THR A 346 13.11 -12.35 15.12
CA THR A 346 14.16 -11.83 16.00
C THR A 346 15.58 -12.03 15.46
N SER A 347 15.73 -12.60 14.25
CA SER A 347 17.06 -12.87 13.70
C SER A 347 17.78 -11.56 13.35
N PRO A 348 19.00 -11.34 13.87
CA PRO A 348 19.83 -10.21 13.46
C PRO A 348 20.35 -10.37 12.02
N THR A 349 20.16 -11.54 11.40
CA THR A 349 20.60 -11.84 10.04
C THR A 349 19.46 -12.33 9.15
N ALA A 350 18.24 -11.87 9.41
CA ALA A 350 17.02 -12.36 8.75
C ALA A 350 17.11 -12.37 7.21
N ALA A 351 17.63 -11.31 6.58
CA ALA A 351 17.79 -11.25 5.13
C ALA A 351 18.78 -12.31 4.59
N ARG A 352 19.82 -12.63 5.36
CA ARG A 352 20.78 -13.70 5.04
C ARG A 352 20.15 -15.07 5.19
N ASP A 353 19.40 -15.29 6.27
CA ASP A 353 18.74 -16.57 6.54
C ASP A 353 17.67 -16.84 5.48
N PHE A 354 16.90 -15.81 5.12
CA PHE A 354 16.00 -15.81 3.96
C PHE A 354 16.73 -16.21 2.68
N TRP A 355 17.83 -15.54 2.33
CA TRP A 355 18.59 -15.83 1.12
C TRP A 355 19.17 -17.25 1.09
N ASN A 356 19.67 -17.74 2.23
CA ASN A 356 20.21 -19.10 2.36
C ASN A 356 19.11 -20.17 2.19
N GLY A 357 17.87 -19.84 2.56
CA GLY A 357 16.70 -20.70 2.36
C GLY A 357 16.15 -20.75 0.93
N ARG A 358 16.74 -20.02 -0.03
CA ARG A 358 16.16 -19.82 -1.39
C ARG A 358 15.90 -21.08 -2.19
N ASN A 359 16.67 -22.12 -1.99
CA ASN A 359 16.44 -23.40 -2.68
C ASN A 359 15.07 -24.02 -2.32
N ASN A 360 14.47 -23.63 -1.19
CA ASN A 360 13.14 -24.09 -0.79
C ASN A 360 12.03 -23.16 -1.33
N TRP A 361 12.19 -21.84 -1.22
CA TRP A 361 11.13 -20.89 -1.55
C TRP A 361 11.15 -20.38 -2.99
N LEU A 362 12.32 -20.22 -3.61
CA LEU A 362 12.43 -19.65 -4.95
C LEU A 362 11.72 -20.48 -6.03
N PRO A 363 11.73 -21.83 -5.99
CA PRO A 363 10.95 -22.63 -6.94
C PRO A 363 9.45 -22.30 -6.92
N THR A 364 8.91 -21.86 -5.78
CA THR A 364 7.49 -21.53 -5.63
C THR A 364 7.09 -20.26 -6.39
N TRP A 365 8.06 -19.40 -6.75
CA TRP A 365 7.82 -18.18 -7.53
C TRP A 365 7.68 -18.46 -9.03
N ARG A 366 8.01 -19.69 -9.46
CA ARG A 366 7.87 -20.18 -10.85
C ARG A 366 8.42 -19.20 -11.87
N MET A 367 9.60 -18.63 -11.59
CA MET A 367 10.20 -17.53 -12.38
C MET A 367 10.43 -17.87 -13.86
N THR A 368 10.66 -19.16 -14.16
CA THR A 368 10.87 -19.66 -15.53
C THR A 368 9.56 -20.00 -16.26
N GLU A 369 8.44 -20.07 -15.55
CA GLU A 369 7.13 -20.40 -16.11
C GLU A 369 6.33 -19.11 -16.32
N ASN A 370 5.74 -18.94 -17.51
CA ASN A 370 4.96 -17.74 -17.86
C ASN A 370 5.68 -16.42 -17.50
N ARG A 371 7.02 -16.40 -17.60
CA ARG A 371 7.89 -15.28 -17.19
C ARG A 371 7.70 -14.82 -15.73
N GLY A 372 7.34 -15.70 -14.81
CA GLY A 372 7.13 -15.37 -13.40
C GLY A 372 5.90 -14.48 -13.16
N LYS A 373 4.92 -14.46 -14.08
CA LYS A 373 3.70 -13.67 -13.90
C LYS A 373 2.88 -14.11 -12.69
N ASP A 374 2.88 -15.41 -12.38
CA ASP A 374 2.12 -15.91 -11.23
C ASP A 374 2.66 -15.40 -9.89
N SER A 375 3.94 -15.03 -9.79
CA SER A 375 4.53 -14.39 -8.60
C SER A 375 4.41 -12.87 -8.59
N SER A 376 3.65 -12.30 -9.53
CA SER A 376 3.39 -10.86 -9.59
C SER A 376 2.06 -10.51 -8.94
N LEU A 377 1.99 -9.36 -8.27
CA LEU A 377 0.71 -8.68 -8.05
C LEU A 377 0.23 -8.17 -9.41
N GLN A 378 -0.99 -8.52 -9.79
CA GLN A 378 -1.57 -8.17 -11.08
C GLN A 378 -2.79 -7.28 -10.85
N ILE A 379 -2.83 -6.10 -11.47
CA ILE A 379 -3.90 -5.13 -11.34
C ILE A 379 -4.48 -4.85 -12.72
N ASP A 380 -5.78 -5.03 -12.87
CA ASP A 380 -6.52 -4.78 -14.11
C ASP A 380 -7.01 -3.34 -14.18
N HIS A 381 -7.60 -2.84 -13.09
CA HIS A 381 -8.00 -1.44 -13.01
C HIS A 381 -8.02 -0.90 -11.59
N VAL A 382 -7.91 0.41 -11.49
CA VAL A 382 -8.24 1.20 -10.30
C VAL A 382 -9.28 2.23 -10.71
N ARG A 383 -10.39 2.32 -9.97
CA ARG A 383 -11.46 3.29 -10.20
C ARG A 383 -11.88 3.95 -8.90
N VAL A 384 -12.18 5.24 -8.95
CA VAL A 384 -12.74 5.99 -7.82
C VAL A 384 -13.95 6.79 -8.28
N TRP A 385 -15.06 6.60 -7.58
CA TRP A 385 -16.29 7.35 -7.77
C TRP A 385 -16.55 8.28 -6.57
N ALA A 386 -17.02 9.49 -6.87
CA ALA A 386 -17.53 10.40 -5.86
C ALA A 386 -18.80 9.84 -5.20
N LEU A 387 -19.01 10.13 -3.91
CA LEU A 387 -20.19 9.69 -3.14
C LEU A 387 -21.47 10.31 -3.64
#